data_AF-A0A0R3WQW4-F1
#
_entry.id   AF-A0A0R3WQW4-F1
#
_cell.length_a   1.000
_cell.length_b   1.000
_cell.length_c   1.000
_cell.angle_alpha   90.00
_cell.angle_beta   90.00
_cell.angle_gamma   90.00
#
_symmetry.space_group_name_H-M   'P 1'
#
loop_
_entity.id
_entity.type
_entity.pdbx_description
1 polymer ?
#
loop_
_entity_poly.entity_id
_entity_poly.type
_entity_poly.pdbx_seq_one_letter_code
_entity_poly.pdbx_strand_id
1 'polypeptide(L)'
;MTDRSKKFELLEEHIESVIDHCREAGIIVCDYQPGVAFHKKINDLVLKLQDVDRMQQDVQDVLVPIAVFSKIDAGQNPQIYSRECMERVIAHNEVVRGKLESLRRFRYLLMAELSKRFPGEMANYRSMRDDAEPSQQSSQPNSNDNLLQTGGSSSDTGLESILPPAR
;
A
#
# COMPACT_ATOMS: atom_id res chain seq x y z
N MET A 1 24.23 -7.19 3.50
CA MET A 1 22.81 -7.50 3.16
C MET A 1 22.40 -8.85 3.78
N THR A 2 22.88 -9.19 4.98
CA THR A 2 23.24 -10.61 5.22
C THR A 2 22.59 -11.25 6.45
N ASP A 3 22.29 -10.52 7.53
CA ASP A 3 21.75 -11.18 8.74
C ASP A 3 20.22 -11.12 8.82
N ARG A 4 19.60 -10.10 8.23
CA ARG A 4 18.15 -9.97 8.15
C ARG A 4 17.51 -11.05 7.26
N SER A 5 18.12 -11.41 6.14
CA SER A 5 17.60 -12.50 5.30
C SER A 5 17.78 -13.87 5.96
N LYS A 6 18.95 -14.13 6.58
CA LYS A 6 19.23 -15.39 7.25
C LYS A 6 18.19 -15.76 8.32
N LYS A 7 17.73 -14.81 9.14
CA LYS A 7 16.72 -15.13 10.15
C LYS A 7 15.37 -15.54 9.55
N PHE A 8 15.00 -15.00 8.39
CA PHE A 8 13.79 -15.42 7.67
C PHE A 8 13.99 -16.76 6.98
N GLU A 9 15.16 -16.99 6.37
CA GLU A 9 15.53 -18.29 5.79
C GLU A 9 15.49 -19.41 6.85
N LEU A 10 16.03 -19.15 8.05
CA LEU A 10 15.97 -20.11 9.16
C LEU A 10 14.53 -20.38 9.63
N LEU A 11 13.70 -19.34 9.74
CA LEU A 11 12.30 -19.49 10.13
C LEU A 11 11.51 -20.28 9.08
N GLU A 12 11.74 -19.99 7.80
CA GLU A 12 11.15 -20.70 6.67
C GLU A 12 11.52 -22.19 6.70
N GLU A 13 12.80 -22.52 6.89
CA GLU A 13 13.27 -23.91 7.01
C GLU A 13 12.57 -24.67 8.15
N HIS A 14 12.38 -24.03 9.31
CA HIS A 14 11.67 -24.66 10.44
C HIS A 14 10.18 -24.85 10.15
N ILE A 15 9.54 -23.89 9.48
CA ILE A 15 8.12 -24.00 9.07
C ILE A 15 7.95 -25.12 8.04
N GLU A 16 8.82 -25.21 7.03
CA GLU A 16 8.81 -26.30 6.05
C GLU A 16 9.00 -27.66 6.74
N SER A 17 9.95 -27.76 7.67
CA SER A 17 10.21 -28.96 8.48
C SER A 17 8.99 -29.37 9.33
N VAL A 18 8.17 -28.43 9.81
CA VAL A 18 6.90 -28.71 10.48
C VAL A 18 5.85 -29.22 9.50
N ILE A 19 5.71 -28.59 8.33
CA ILE A 19 4.76 -28.99 7.29
C ILE A 19 5.05 -30.42 6.82
N ASP A 20 6.31 -30.74 6.55
CA ASP A 20 6.72 -32.08 6.14
C ASP A 20 6.47 -33.12 7.23
N HIS A 21 6.75 -32.77 8.49
CA HIS A 21 6.49 -33.67 9.61
C HIS A 21 4.99 -33.96 9.79
N CYS A 22 4.13 -32.95 9.60
CA CYS A 22 2.68 -33.12 9.57
C CYS A 22 2.24 -34.03 8.41
N ARG A 23 2.82 -33.86 7.22
CA ARG A 23 2.55 -34.70 6.05
C ARG A 23 2.94 -36.16 6.31
N GLU A 24 4.14 -36.41 6.82
CA GLU A 24 4.62 -37.74 7.19
C GLU A 24 3.74 -38.40 8.25
N ALA A 25 3.38 -37.64 9.30
CA ALA A 25 2.47 -38.12 10.33
C ALA A 25 1.10 -38.51 9.75
N GLY A 26 0.57 -37.71 8.82
CA GLY A 26 -0.66 -38.02 8.09
C GLY A 26 -0.56 -39.34 7.30
N ILE A 27 0.55 -39.58 6.60
CA ILE A 27 0.79 -40.84 5.87
C ILE A 27 0.80 -42.04 6.81
N ILE A 28 1.49 -41.93 7.96
CA ILE A 28 1.54 -42.99 8.98
C ILE A 28 0.16 -43.30 9.54
N VAL A 29 -0.69 -42.28 9.76
CA VAL A 29 -2.06 -42.49 10.25
C VAL A 29 -2.92 -43.18 9.20
N CYS A 30 -2.76 -42.84 7.92
CA CYS A 30 -3.50 -43.45 6.82
C CYS A 30 -3.13 -44.93 6.59
N ASP A 31 -1.85 -45.29 6.77
CA ASP A 31 -1.35 -46.68 6.63
C ASP A 31 -0.63 -47.12 7.91
N TYR A 32 -1.40 -47.27 8.98
CA TYR A 32 -0.84 -47.61 10.28
C TYR A 32 -0.39 -49.08 10.34
N GLN A 33 0.90 -49.29 10.60
CA GLN A 33 1.49 -50.61 10.78
C GLN A 33 1.85 -50.87 12.26
N PRO A 34 1.58 -52.07 12.80
CA PRO A 34 1.98 -52.43 14.15
C PRO A 34 3.51 -52.42 14.26
N GLY A 35 4.04 -51.56 15.13
CA GLY A 35 5.49 -51.31 15.29
C GLY A 35 5.90 -49.87 15.02
N VAL A 36 5.04 -49.05 14.41
CA VAL A 36 5.31 -47.62 14.22
C VAL A 36 5.04 -46.85 15.51
N ALA A 37 6.08 -46.17 16.03
CA ALA A 37 6.00 -45.34 17.22
C ALA A 37 5.33 -43.97 16.94
N PHE A 38 4.06 -43.97 16.54
CA PHE A 38 3.31 -42.75 16.19
C PHE A 38 3.28 -41.71 17.32
N HIS A 39 3.16 -42.14 18.58
CA HIS A 39 3.27 -41.25 19.75
C HIS A 39 4.57 -40.44 19.76
N LYS A 40 5.70 -41.04 19.34
CA LYS A 40 6.97 -40.32 19.20
C LYS A 40 6.84 -39.21 18.16
N LYS A 41 6.15 -39.44 17.03
CA LYS A 41 5.92 -38.41 16.01
C LYS A 41 5.03 -37.27 16.47
N ILE A 42 4.04 -37.52 17.32
CA ILE A 42 3.28 -36.44 17.96
C ILE A 42 4.21 -35.60 18.86
N ASN A 43 5.01 -36.23 19.71
CA ASN A 43 5.92 -35.49 20.60
C ASN A 43 6.98 -34.71 19.82
N ASP A 44 7.55 -35.30 18.76
CA ASP A 44 8.48 -34.63 17.86
C ASP A 44 7.81 -33.38 17.23
N LEU A 45 6.54 -33.47 16.82
CA LEU A 45 5.79 -32.32 16.26
C LEU A 45 5.63 -31.21 17.30
N VAL A 46 5.29 -31.55 18.54
CA VAL A 46 5.17 -30.58 19.65
C VAL A 46 6.50 -29.85 19.87
N LEU A 47 7.62 -30.57 19.85
CA LEU A 47 8.95 -29.96 19.98
C LEU A 47 9.25 -29.00 18.82
N LYS A 48 8.99 -29.42 17.57
CA LYS A 48 9.19 -28.53 16.41
C LYS A 48 8.35 -27.25 16.48
N LEU A 49 7.09 -27.35 16.92
CA LEU A 49 6.23 -26.17 17.11
C LEU A 49 6.77 -25.24 18.21
N GLN A 50 7.30 -25.80 19.30
CA GLN A 50 7.95 -25.01 20.36
C GLN A 50 9.22 -24.32 19.87
N ASP A 51 9.98 -24.95 18.97
CA ASP A 51 11.17 -24.33 18.40
C ASP A 51 10.78 -23.14 17.51
N VAL A 52 9.74 -23.27 16.68
CA VAL A 52 9.20 -22.14 15.88
C VAL A 52 8.72 -21.00 16.80
N ASP A 53 8.04 -21.30 17.90
CA ASP A 53 7.57 -20.29 18.86
C ASP A 53 8.73 -19.51 19.49
N ARG A 54 9.85 -20.17 19.81
CA ARG A 54 11.05 -19.49 20.35
C ARG A 54 11.68 -18.52 19.35
N MET A 55 11.59 -18.81 18.06
CA MET A 55 12.11 -17.94 16.99
C MET A 55 11.32 -16.63 16.85
N GLN A 56 10.16 -16.48 17.51
CA GLN A 56 9.37 -15.25 17.50
C GLN A 56 10.20 -14.02 17.89
N GLN A 57 11.13 -14.17 18.85
CA GLN A 57 11.96 -13.08 19.35
C GLN A 57 12.87 -12.50 18.25
N ASP A 58 13.32 -13.33 17.32
CA ASP A 58 14.25 -12.91 16.25
C ASP A 58 13.56 -12.09 15.15
N VAL A 59 12.24 -12.22 15.02
CA VAL A 59 11.42 -11.58 13.96
C VAL A 59 10.47 -10.50 14.48
N GLN A 60 10.57 -10.12 15.76
CA GLN A 60 9.69 -9.15 16.41
C GLN A 60 9.80 -7.72 15.82
N ASP A 61 10.90 -7.42 15.12
CA ASP A 61 11.12 -6.15 14.41
C ASP A 61 10.23 -5.98 13.16
N VAL A 62 9.56 -7.05 12.71
CA VAL A 62 8.66 -7.00 11.55
C VAL A 62 7.21 -6.88 11.99
N LEU A 63 6.58 -5.79 11.56
CA LEU A 63 5.15 -5.57 11.74
C LEU A 63 4.40 -6.01 10.48
N VAL A 64 3.49 -6.97 10.65
CA VAL A 64 2.62 -7.45 9.57
C VAL A 64 1.26 -6.75 9.69
N PRO A 65 0.81 -6.01 8.67
CA PRO A 65 -0.51 -5.38 8.69
C PRO A 65 -1.62 -6.43 8.77
N ILE A 66 -2.55 -6.27 9.70
CA ILE A 66 -3.66 -7.21 9.93
C ILE A 66 -4.50 -7.43 8.65
N ALA A 67 -4.63 -6.40 7.82
CA ALA A 67 -5.37 -6.48 6.56
C ALA A 67 -4.77 -7.49 5.55
N VAL A 68 -3.50 -7.88 5.69
CA VAL A 68 -2.88 -8.91 4.85
C VAL A 68 -3.46 -10.30 5.16
N PHE A 69 -3.85 -10.58 6.41
CA PHE A 69 -4.40 -11.88 6.79
C PHE A 69 -5.64 -12.26 5.98
N SER A 70 -6.52 -11.28 5.69
CA SER A 70 -7.69 -11.53 4.85
C SER A 70 -7.34 -12.05 3.44
N LYS A 71 -6.17 -11.67 2.88
CA LYS A 71 -5.71 -12.18 1.58
C LYS A 71 -5.16 -13.60 1.73
N ILE A 72 -4.41 -13.86 2.80
CA ILE A 72 -3.83 -15.17 3.11
C ILE A 72 -4.94 -16.21 3.37
N ASP A 73 -5.92 -15.89 4.22
CA ASP A 73 -7.03 -16.79 4.57
C ASP A 73 -7.89 -17.16 3.36
N ALA A 74 -7.96 -16.25 2.37
CA ALA A 74 -8.64 -16.48 1.09
C ALA A 74 -7.77 -17.24 0.07
N GLY A 75 -6.54 -17.63 0.41
CA GLY A 75 -5.59 -18.30 -0.50
C GLY A 75 -5.06 -17.40 -1.62
N GLN A 76 -5.17 -16.07 -1.47
CA GLN A 76 -4.69 -15.09 -2.45
C GLN A 76 -3.24 -14.67 -2.17
N ASN A 77 -2.56 -14.16 -3.19
CA ASN A 77 -1.20 -13.63 -3.03
C ASN A 77 -1.22 -12.37 -2.12
N PRO A 78 -0.51 -12.36 -0.97
CA PRO A 78 -0.49 -11.22 -0.06
C PRO A 78 0.09 -9.94 -0.68
N GLN A 79 0.88 -10.03 -1.75
CA GLN A 79 1.39 -8.87 -2.49
C GLN A 79 0.29 -8.02 -3.15
N ILE A 80 -0.91 -8.58 -3.31
CA ILE A 80 -2.08 -7.83 -3.76
C ILE A 80 -2.39 -6.68 -2.78
N TYR A 81 -2.28 -6.91 -1.47
CA TYR A 81 -2.48 -5.85 -0.48
C TYR A 81 -1.46 -4.72 -0.65
N SER A 82 -0.18 -5.05 -0.83
CA SER A 82 0.88 -4.07 -1.06
C SER A 82 0.60 -3.21 -2.29
N ARG A 83 0.16 -3.85 -3.38
CA ARG A 83 -0.25 -3.18 -4.61
C ARG A 83 -1.44 -2.24 -4.40
N GLU A 84 -2.53 -2.74 -3.81
CA GLU A 84 -3.75 -1.97 -3.53
C GLU A 84 -3.46 -0.77 -2.60
N CYS A 85 -2.53 -0.93 -1.65
CA CYS A 85 -2.07 0.15 -0.78
C CYS A 85 -1.37 1.24 -1.59
N MET A 86 -0.42 0.86 -2.44
CA MET A 86 0.31 1.79 -3.29
C MET A 86 -0.62 2.53 -4.24
N GLU A 87 -1.53 1.82 -4.91
CA GLU A 87 -2.52 2.40 -5.83
C GLU A 87 -3.42 3.42 -5.12
N ARG A 88 -3.90 3.10 -3.92
CA ARG A 88 -4.69 4.05 -3.10
C ARG A 88 -3.90 5.29 -2.73
N VAL A 89 -2.63 5.14 -2.35
CA VAL A 89 -1.76 6.28 -2.02
C VAL A 89 -1.54 7.18 -3.24
N ILE A 90 -1.31 6.60 -4.42
CA ILE A 90 -1.15 7.34 -5.67
C ILE A 90 -2.41 8.12 -6.00
N ALA A 91 -3.57 7.44 -6.05
CA ALA A 91 -4.85 8.09 -6.32
C ALA A 91 -5.17 9.19 -5.30
N HIS A 92 -4.90 8.97 -4.01
CA HIS A 92 -5.09 9.99 -2.99
C HIS A 92 -4.17 11.20 -3.20
N ASN A 93 -2.90 10.97 -3.57
CA ASN A 93 -1.94 12.03 -3.84
C ASN A 93 -2.38 12.89 -5.03
N GLU A 94 -2.86 12.27 -6.11
CA GLU A 94 -3.38 12.98 -7.28
C GLU A 94 -4.59 13.85 -6.95
N VAL A 95 -5.54 13.31 -6.18
CA VAL A 95 -6.71 14.06 -5.71
C VAL A 95 -6.29 15.27 -4.86
N VAL A 96 -5.37 15.08 -3.92
CA VAL A 96 -4.86 16.17 -3.06
C VAL A 96 -4.13 17.22 -3.90
N ARG A 97 -3.32 16.80 -4.88
CA ARG A 97 -2.62 17.71 -5.80
C ARG A 97 -3.61 18.53 -6.63
N GLY A 98 -4.66 17.91 -7.16
CA GLY A 98 -5.72 18.60 -7.90
C GLY A 98 -6.47 19.62 -7.04
N LYS A 99 -6.75 19.29 -5.77
CA LYS A 99 -7.34 20.25 -4.81
C LYS A 99 -6.40 21.43 -4.54
N LEU A 100 -5.11 21.16 -4.34
CA LEU A 100 -4.11 22.20 -4.10
C LEU A 100 -3.99 23.15 -5.29
N GLU A 101 -3.97 22.60 -6.52
CA GLU A 101 -3.91 23.41 -7.73
C GLU A 101 -5.17 24.26 -7.92
N SER A 102 -6.35 23.68 -7.64
CA SER A 102 -7.62 24.42 -7.66
C SER A 102 -7.61 25.59 -6.66
N LEU A 103 -7.10 25.38 -5.44
CA LEU A 103 -6.97 26.43 -4.44
C LEU A 103 -5.98 27.52 -4.85
N ARG A 104 -4.83 27.14 -5.43
CA ARG A 104 -3.86 28.11 -5.97
C ARG A 104 -4.47 28.95 -7.08
N ARG A 105 -5.19 28.31 -8.00
CA ARG A 105 -5.87 29.01 -9.10
C ARG A 105 -6.96 29.93 -8.59
N PHE A 106 -7.78 29.47 -7.64
CA PHE A 106 -8.80 30.29 -7.00
C PHE A 106 -8.18 31.52 -6.31
N ARG A 107 -7.10 31.32 -5.53
CA ARG A 107 -6.36 32.41 -4.90
C ARG A 107 -5.92 33.45 -5.91
N TYR A 108 -5.31 33.02 -7.02
CA TYR A 108 -4.86 33.92 -8.08
C TYR A 108 -6.01 34.75 -8.66
N LEU A 109 -7.12 34.10 -9.03
CA LEU A 109 -8.29 34.77 -9.61
C LEU A 109 -8.93 35.75 -8.63
N LEU A 110 -9.07 35.35 -7.36
CA LEU A 110 -9.59 36.19 -6.30
C LEU A 110 -8.72 37.44 -6.09
N MET A 111 -7.39 37.25 -6.01
CA MET A 111 -6.45 38.37 -5.88
C MET A 111 -6.52 39.31 -7.10
N ALA A 112 -6.67 38.78 -8.31
CA ALA A 112 -6.78 39.60 -9.52
C ALA A 112 -8.06 40.46 -9.53
N GLU A 113 -9.23 39.87 -9.23
CA GLU A 113 -10.50 40.60 -9.18
C GLU A 113 -10.55 41.62 -8.04
N LEU A 114 -10.06 41.26 -6.84
CA LEU A 114 -9.97 42.21 -5.73
C LEU A 114 -9.01 43.36 -6.05
N SER A 115 -7.87 43.10 -6.70
CA SER A 115 -6.93 44.17 -7.10
C SER A 115 -7.56 45.14 -8.11
N LYS A 116 -8.49 44.66 -8.94
CA LYS A 116 -9.22 45.49 -9.91
C LYS A 116 -10.31 46.34 -9.24
N ARG A 117 -11.01 45.81 -8.24
CA ARG A 117 -12.15 46.47 -7.58
C ARG A 117 -11.74 47.36 -6.40
N PHE A 118 -10.68 47.00 -5.68
CA PHE A 118 -10.24 47.62 -4.42
C PHE A 118 -8.71 47.80 -4.39
N PRO A 119 -8.15 48.68 -5.23
CA PRO A 119 -6.69 48.79 -5.41
C PRO A 119 -5.95 49.29 -4.17
N GLY A 120 -6.55 50.20 -3.39
CA GLY A 120 -5.91 50.76 -2.18
C GLY A 120 -5.83 49.75 -1.03
N GLU A 121 -6.91 49.04 -0.81
CA GLU A 121 -7.02 47.97 0.20
C GLU A 121 -6.08 46.81 -0.16
N MET A 122 -5.99 46.45 -1.44
CA MET A 122 -5.10 45.40 -1.91
C MET A 122 -3.62 45.77 -1.79
N ALA A 123 -3.25 47.04 -1.95
CA ALA A 123 -1.89 47.51 -1.70
C ALA A 123 -1.52 47.37 -0.21
N ASN A 124 -2.42 47.73 0.70
CA ASN A 124 -2.23 47.55 2.15
C ASN A 124 -2.18 46.08 2.55
N TYR A 125 -3.02 45.23 1.94
CA TYR A 125 -3.00 43.79 2.20
C TYR A 125 -1.67 43.14 1.77
N ARG A 126 -1.11 43.53 0.62
CA ARG A 126 0.18 43.01 0.13
C ARG A 126 1.37 43.49 0.97
N SER A 127 1.32 44.68 1.56
CA SER A 127 2.42 45.16 2.42
C SER A 127 2.45 44.49 3.80
N MET A 128 1.30 43.99 4.27
CA MET A 128 1.20 43.24 5.54
C MET A 128 1.47 41.75 5.39
N ARG A 129 1.39 41.22 4.17
CA ARG A 129 1.48 39.78 3.89
C ARG A 129 2.80 39.47 3.20
N ASP A 130 3.65 38.70 3.89
CA ASP A 130 5.00 38.28 3.46
C ASP A 130 4.97 37.21 2.35
N ASP A 131 4.20 37.46 1.27
CA ASP A 131 4.01 36.50 0.19
C ASP A 131 5.23 36.49 -0.74
N ALA A 132 6.08 35.47 -0.62
CA ALA A 132 6.86 35.01 -1.77
C ALA A 132 5.87 34.51 -2.84
N GLU A 133 5.84 35.18 -3.99
CA GLU A 133 5.18 34.68 -5.20
C GLU A 133 5.61 33.22 -5.43
N PRO A 134 4.68 32.27 -5.59
CA PRO A 134 5.08 30.94 -6.01
C PRO A 134 5.61 31.06 -7.44
N SER A 135 6.94 31.01 -7.58
CA SER A 135 7.64 30.94 -8.85
C SER A 135 6.91 29.95 -9.75
N GLN A 136 6.54 30.38 -10.96
CA GLN A 136 6.13 29.49 -12.03
C GLN A 136 7.25 28.46 -12.21
N GLN A 137 7.09 27.28 -11.62
CA GLN A 137 7.92 26.13 -11.97
C GLN A 137 7.49 25.74 -13.38
N SER A 138 8.22 26.27 -14.36
CA SER A 138 8.27 25.78 -15.71
C SER A 138 8.44 24.27 -15.68
N SER A 139 7.43 23.56 -16.16
CA SER A 139 7.50 22.14 -16.45
C SER A 139 8.58 21.91 -17.52
N GLN A 140 9.80 21.58 -17.10
CA GLN A 140 10.71 20.86 -17.99
C GLN A 140 10.18 19.43 -18.11
N PRO A 141 10.02 18.89 -19.34
CA PRO A 141 9.68 17.50 -19.51
C PRO A 141 10.92 16.69 -19.14
N ASN A 142 10.88 15.99 -18.00
CA ASN A 142 11.86 14.97 -17.71
C ASN A 142 11.55 13.80 -18.66
N SER A 143 12.30 13.71 -19.75
CA SER A 143 12.39 12.51 -20.58
C SER A 143 12.91 11.39 -19.69
N ASN A 144 12.02 10.52 -19.19
CA ASN A 144 12.25 9.11 -18.86
C ASN A 144 11.00 8.50 -18.22
N ASP A 145 9.88 8.51 -18.95
CA ASP A 145 8.80 7.56 -18.72
C ASP A 145 8.59 6.77 -20.01
N ASN A 146 9.35 5.69 -20.11
CA ASN A 146 9.12 4.66 -21.10
C ASN A 146 8.65 3.41 -20.35
N LEU A 147 7.62 2.75 -20.90
CA LEU A 147 7.12 1.42 -20.55
C LEU A 147 5.91 1.35 -19.59
N LEU A 148 4.68 1.47 -20.10
CA LEU A 148 3.90 0.35 -20.66
C LEU A 148 2.53 0.87 -21.13
N GLN A 149 2.26 0.65 -22.40
CA GLN A 149 1.03 0.99 -23.09
C GLN A 149 0.34 -0.33 -23.46
N THR A 150 -0.81 -0.60 -22.85
CA THR A 150 -1.87 -1.49 -23.37
C THR A 150 -3.17 -0.89 -22.82
N GLY A 151 -4.00 -0.21 -23.60
CA GLY A 151 -4.79 -0.75 -24.69
C GLY A 151 -6.24 -0.91 -24.19
N GLY A 152 -7.12 0.05 -24.52
CA GLY A 152 -8.52 0.04 -24.09
C GLY A 152 -9.29 1.24 -24.64
N SER A 153 -9.79 1.08 -25.86
CA SER A 153 -10.69 2.01 -26.56
C SER A 153 -12.11 1.92 -25.99
N SER A 154 -12.73 3.06 -25.68
CA SER A 154 -14.16 3.29 -25.94
C SER A 154 -14.51 4.75 -25.69
N SER A 155 -14.90 5.41 -26.77
CA SER A 155 -15.69 6.64 -26.79
C SER A 155 -16.98 6.49 -25.98
N ASP A 156 -17.27 7.45 -25.10
CA ASP A 156 -18.65 7.90 -24.93
C ASP A 156 -18.72 9.35 -24.46
N THR A 157 -19.53 10.13 -25.17
CA THR A 157 -19.79 11.54 -24.97
C THR A 157 -21.01 11.70 -24.09
N GLY A 158 -20.84 12.15 -22.85
CA GLY A 158 -21.95 12.41 -21.93
C GLY A 158 -21.81 13.76 -21.23
N LEU A 159 -22.15 14.85 -21.90
CA LEU A 159 -22.41 16.15 -21.28
C LEU A 159 -23.83 16.13 -20.69
N GLU A 160 -23.96 15.87 -19.39
CA GLU A 160 -25.22 16.08 -18.69
C GLU A 160 -25.22 17.45 -18.02
N SER A 161 -26.11 18.34 -18.47
CA SER A 161 -26.27 19.70 -17.96
C SER A 161 -27.04 19.69 -16.64
N ILE A 162 -26.42 20.14 -15.56
CA ILE A 162 -27.06 20.32 -14.26
C ILE A 162 -27.91 21.59 -14.30
N LEU A 163 -29.25 21.44 -14.30
CA LEU A 163 -30.20 22.53 -14.05
C LEU A 163 -30.38 22.73 -12.53
N PRO A 164 -30.41 23.97 -12.00
CA PRO A 164 -30.65 24.20 -10.58
C PRO A 164 -32.13 23.97 -10.18
N PRO A 165 -32.40 23.61 -8.91
CA PRO A 165 -33.76 23.35 -8.44
C PRO A 165 -34.54 24.65 -8.26
N ALA A 166 -35.81 24.64 -8.70
CA ALA A 166 -36.78 25.68 -8.39
C ALA A 166 -37.23 25.57 -6.91
N ARG A 167 -37.55 26.73 -6.33
CA ARG A 167 -38.04 26.92 -4.95
C ARG A 167 -39.25 26.07 -4.59
#